data_AF-M6GBA6-F1
#
_entry.id   AF-M6GBA6-F1
#
_cell.length_a   1.000
_cell.length_b   1.000
_cell.length_c   1.000
_cell.angle_alpha   90.00
_cell.angle_beta   90.00
_cell.angle_gamma   90.00
#
_symmetry.space_group_name_H-M   'P 1'
#
loop_
_entity.id
_entity.type
_entity.pdbx_description
1 polymer ?
#
loop_
_entity_poly.entity_id
_entity_poly.type
_entity_poly.pdbx_seq_one_letter_code
_entity_poly.pdbx_strand_id
1 'polypeptide(L)'
;MILSGKLGEDLSIEDVKEATIQASLNAIAAASAVCGDPDKIIKVIKVGVFVASSPNFSEHHLVANHSSNFFFPCLEKRDVMHVLQWVFLLFL
;
A
#
# COMPACT_ATOMS: atom_id res chain seq x y z
N MET A 1 -8.54 8.75 7.60
CA MET A 1 -9.11 7.41 7.40
C MET A 1 -10.49 7.62 6.78
N ILE A 2 -10.70 7.16 5.54
CA ILE A 2 -11.93 7.42 4.76
C ILE A 2 -12.86 6.22 4.66
N LEU A 3 -12.41 5.05 5.07
CA LEU A 3 -13.15 3.80 4.99
C LEU A 3 -12.79 2.91 6.18
N SER A 4 -13.78 2.20 6.72
CA SER A 4 -13.66 1.23 7.81
C SER A 4 -14.48 0.00 7.46
N GLY A 5 -13.94 -1.20 7.68
CA GLY A 5 -14.63 -2.46 7.40
C GLY A 5 -13.64 -3.60 7.15
N LYS A 6 -14.14 -4.76 6.73
CA LYS A 6 -13.34 -5.94 6.37
C LYS A 6 -13.59 -6.36 4.92
N LEU A 7 -12.51 -6.66 4.19
CA LEU A 7 -12.60 -7.26 2.87
C LEU A 7 -13.14 -8.69 2.92
N GLY A 8 -14.01 -9.02 1.98
CA GLY A 8 -14.66 -10.33 1.93
C GLY A 8 -15.80 -10.51 2.95
N GLU A 9 -16.22 -9.42 3.61
CA GLU A 9 -17.48 -9.28 4.34
C GLU A 9 -18.26 -8.11 3.71
N ASP A 10 -17.98 -6.88 4.17
CA ASP A 10 -18.72 -5.67 3.79
C ASP A 10 -18.09 -4.90 2.62
N LEU A 11 -16.84 -5.22 2.27
CA LEU A 11 -16.04 -4.47 1.29
C LEU A 11 -15.47 -5.38 0.19
N SER A 12 -15.51 -4.90 -1.05
CA SER A 12 -14.81 -5.49 -2.19
C SER A 12 -13.40 -4.88 -2.36
N ILE A 13 -12.65 -5.40 -3.34
CA ILE A 13 -11.31 -4.91 -3.70
C ILE A 13 -11.40 -3.51 -4.28
N GLU A 14 -12.42 -3.24 -5.09
CA GLU A 14 -12.65 -1.96 -5.73
C GLU A 14 -12.97 -0.87 -4.69
N ASP A 15 -13.75 -1.20 -3.66
CA ASP A 15 -14.14 -0.27 -2.60
C ASP A 15 -12.93 0.27 -1.82
N VAL A 16 -11.88 -0.55 -1.68
CA VAL A 16 -10.70 -0.20 -0.89
C VAL A 16 -9.59 0.49 -1.68
N LYS A 17 -9.77 0.70 -2.99
CA LYS A 17 -8.75 1.32 -3.85
C LYS A 17 -8.36 2.71 -3.33
N GLU A 18 -9.34 3.59 -3.12
CA GLU A 18 -9.09 4.96 -2.65
C GLU A 18 -8.52 4.97 -1.22
N ALA A 19 -9.01 4.08 -0.35
CA ALA A 19 -8.48 3.93 1.00
C ALA A 19 -7.01 3.48 0.99
N THR A 20 -6.64 2.59 0.07
CA THR A 20 -5.27 2.11 -0.12
C THR A 20 -4.37 3.24 -0.65
N ILE A 21 -4.83 4.01 -1.64
CA ILE A 21 -4.10 5.17 -2.17
C ILE A 21 -3.85 6.20 -1.07
N GLN A 22 -4.86 6.49 -0.24
CA GLN A 22 -4.69 7.41 0.88
C GLN A 22 -3.67 6.86 1.91
N ALA A 23 -3.69 5.56 2.20
CA ALA A 23 -2.69 4.96 3.09
C ALA A 23 -1.27 5.10 2.50
N SER A 24 -1.10 4.91 1.20
CA SER A 24 0.17 5.11 0.50
C SER A 24 0.64 6.56 0.56
N LEU A 25 -0.25 7.53 0.34
CA LEU A 25 0.06 8.96 0.51
C LEU A 25 0.51 9.30 1.93
N ASN A 26 -0.20 8.78 2.93
CA ASN A 26 0.17 8.97 4.34
C ASN A 26 1.56 8.40 4.64
N ALA A 27 1.93 7.27 4.03
CA ALA A 27 3.27 6.70 4.17
C ALA A 27 4.36 7.61 3.58
N ILE A 28 4.14 8.20 2.40
CA ILE A 28 5.07 9.19 1.83
C ILE A 28 5.15 10.42 2.72
N ALA A 29 4.02 10.92 3.22
CA ALA A 29 3.98 12.09 4.09
C ALA A 29 4.78 11.84 5.39
N ALA A 30 4.62 10.66 6.00
CA ALA A 30 5.37 10.27 7.19
C ALA A 30 6.87 10.14 6.91
N ALA A 31 7.26 9.52 5.80
CA ALA A 31 8.66 9.44 5.40
C ALA A 31 9.26 10.83 5.11
N SER A 32 8.50 11.69 4.42
CA SER A 32 8.86 13.07 4.12
C SER A 32 9.06 13.89 5.39
N ALA A 33 8.21 13.71 6.42
CA ALA A 33 8.36 14.38 7.71
C ALA A 33 9.71 14.06 8.40
N VAL A 34 10.26 12.86 8.16
CA VAL A 34 11.57 12.46 8.69
C VAL A 34 12.72 12.96 7.80
N CYS A 35 12.57 12.90 6.48
CA CYS A 35 13.59 13.36 5.53
C CYS A 35 13.63 14.91 5.39
N GLY A 36 12.56 15.59 5.79
CA GLY A 36 12.33 17.02 5.67
C GLY A 36 11.78 17.46 4.31
N ASP A 37 11.85 16.62 3.28
CA ASP A 37 11.35 16.93 1.93
C ASP A 37 10.99 15.61 1.20
N PRO A 38 9.84 15.52 0.49
CA PRO A 38 9.47 14.33 -0.26
C PRO A 38 10.44 14.02 -1.42
N ASP A 39 11.17 15.01 -1.93
CA ASP A 39 12.14 14.84 -3.00
C ASP A 39 13.42 14.14 -2.56
N LYS A 40 13.68 14.09 -1.25
CA LYS A 40 14.79 13.31 -0.69
C LYS A 40 14.51 11.81 -0.62
N ILE A 41 13.27 11.39 -0.83
CA ILE A 41 12.90 9.97 -0.89
C ILE A 41 13.34 9.45 -2.26
N ILE A 42 14.54 8.86 -2.31
CA ILE A 42 15.13 8.36 -3.55
C ILE A 42 14.57 7.01 -4.00
N LYS A 43 14.07 6.18 -3.07
CA LYS A 43 13.68 4.81 -3.38
C LYS A 43 12.79 4.21 -2.31
N VAL A 44 11.82 3.40 -2.72
CA VAL A 44 11.07 2.50 -1.82
C VAL A 44 11.60 1.08 -2.01
N ILE A 45 12.25 0.54 -0.98
CA ILE A 45 12.85 -0.80 -1.00
C ILE A 45 11.81 -1.89 -0.71
N LYS A 46 10.84 -1.59 0.16
CA LYS A 46 9.83 -2.54 0.62
C LYS A 46 8.56 -1.79 1.01
N VAL A 47 7.41 -2.35 0.65
CA VAL A 47 6.09 -1.89 1.08
C VAL A 47 5.41 -3.04 1.84
N GLY A 48 4.99 -2.78 3.07
CA GLY A 48 4.13 -3.69 3.83
C GLY A 48 2.69 -3.21 3.75
N VAL A 49 1.78 -4.06 3.28
CA VAL A 49 0.35 -3.76 3.17
C VAL A 49 -0.40 -4.66 4.13
N PHE A 50 -1.01 -4.05 5.16
CA PHE A 50 -1.86 -4.74 6.11
C PHE A 50 -3.31 -4.49 5.76
N VAL A 51 -4.07 -5.58 5.61
CA VAL A 51 -5.45 -5.53 5.12
C VAL A 51 -6.34 -6.23 6.13
N ALA A 52 -7.35 -5.51 6.63
CA ALA A 52 -8.41 -6.12 7.42
C ALA A 52 -9.31 -6.92 6.48
N SER A 53 -9.33 -8.24 6.63
CA SER A 53 -10.10 -9.15 5.79
C SER A 53 -10.79 -10.24 6.59
N SER A 54 -11.78 -10.89 5.98
CA SER A 54 -12.36 -12.13 6.49
C SER A 54 -11.37 -13.30 6.38
N PRO A 55 -11.54 -14.37 7.17
CA PRO A 55 -10.64 -15.54 7.12
C PRO A 55 -10.62 -16.26 5.77
N ASN A 56 -11.68 -16.08 4.96
CA ASN A 56 -11.84 -16.76 3.67
C ASN A 56 -11.35 -15.91 2.49
N PHE A 57 -10.94 -14.67 2.73
CA PHE A 57 -10.42 -13.79 1.69
C PHE A 57 -8.96 -14.15 1.38
N SER A 58 -8.62 -14.33 0.11
CA SER A 58 -7.28 -14.75 -0.35
C SER A 58 -6.66 -13.81 -1.39
N GLU A 59 -7.37 -12.75 -1.77
CA GLU A 59 -6.98 -11.83 -2.85
C GLU A 59 -6.25 -10.58 -2.35
N HIS A 60 -5.56 -10.67 -1.20
CA HIS A 60 -4.80 -9.54 -0.61
C HIS A 60 -3.76 -8.96 -1.55
N HIS A 61 -3.23 -9.78 -2.46
CA HIS A 61 -2.27 -9.35 -3.48
C HIS A 61 -2.87 -8.28 -4.42
N LEU A 62 -4.17 -8.33 -4.71
CA LEU A 62 -4.83 -7.33 -5.54
C LEU A 62 -4.94 -5.97 -4.82
N VAL A 63 -5.21 -5.98 -3.51
CA VAL A 63 -5.18 -4.77 -2.69
C VAL A 63 -3.78 -4.16 -2.66
N ALA A 64 -2.75 -4.99 -2.48
CA ALA A 64 -1.36 -4.54 -2.51
C ALA A 64 -0.95 -3.95 -3.88
N ASN A 65 -1.52 -4.44 -4.98
CA ASN A 65 -1.27 -3.90 -6.32
C ASN A 65 -1.74 -2.45 -6.46
N HIS A 66 -2.84 -2.03 -5.80
CA HIS A 66 -3.27 -0.64 -5.82
C HIS A 66 -2.20 0.31 -5.25
N SER A 67 -1.53 -0.12 -4.18
CA SER A 67 -0.42 0.63 -3.58
C SER A 67 0.79 0.71 -4.50
N SER A 68 1.21 -0.41 -5.09
CA SER A 68 2.35 -0.45 -6.03
C SER A 68 2.09 0.39 -7.29
N ASN A 69 0.89 0.31 -7.85
CA ASN A 69 0.47 1.10 -9.02
C ASN A 69 0.42 2.60 -8.72
N PHE A 70 0.18 2.99 -7.46
CA PHE A 70 0.27 4.38 -7.03
C PHE A 70 1.73 4.84 -6.91
N PHE A 71 2.59 4.04 -6.29
CA PHE A 71 3.99 4.41 -6.08
C PHE A 71 4.80 4.47 -7.38
N PHE A 72 4.50 3.62 -8.35
CA PHE A 72 5.26 3.52 -9.60
C PHE A 72 5.39 4.88 -10.32
N PRO A 73 4.30 5.57 -10.71
CA PRO A 73 4.40 6.88 -11.36
C PRO A 73 4.90 8.00 -10.43
N CYS A 74 4.63 7.93 -9.12
CA CYS A 74 5.10 8.96 -8.17
C CYS A 74 6.61 8.94 -7.98
N LEU A 75 7.25 7.79 -8.17
CA LEU A 75 8.69 7.59 -7.93
C LEU A 75 9.48 7.28 -9.20
N GLU A 76 8.84 7.25 -10.38
CA GLU A 76 9.44 6.93 -11.69
C GLU A 76 10.67 7.78 -12.05
N LYS A 77 10.78 9.00 -11.49
CA LYS A 77 11.96 9.87 -11.65
C LYS A 77 13.18 9.41 -10.84
N ARG A 78 13.07 8.35 -10.03
CA ARG A 78 14.09 7.89 -9.10
C ARG A 78 14.20 6.38 -9.24
N ASP A 79 15.26 5.98 -9.92
CA ASP A 79 15.48 4.62 -10.38
C ASP A 79 15.17 3.57 -9.30
N VAL A 80 14.59 2.45 -9.76
CA VAL A 80 14.31 1.18 -9.08
C VAL A 80 13.25 1.15 -7.98
N MET A 81 12.09 0.53 -8.25
CA MET A 81 11.26 -0.09 -7.20
C MET A 81 11.32 -1.61 -7.35
N HIS A 82 11.95 -2.29 -6.39
CA HIS A 82 11.80 -3.74 -6.26
C HIS A 82 10.60 -3.97 -5.35
N VAL A 83 9.39 -4.06 -5.93
CA VAL A 83 8.27 -4.65 -5.21
C VAL A 83 8.57 -6.13 -5.08
N LEU A 84 9.26 -6.51 -4.01
CA LEU A 84 9.29 -7.90 -3.58
C LEU A 84 7.88 -8.23 -3.12
N GLN A 85 7.08 -8.76 -4.05
CA GLN A 85 5.76 -9.31 -3.85
C GLN A 85 5.87 -10.54 -2.95
N TRP A 86 6.02 -10.30 -1.66
CA TRP A 86 5.92 -11.31 -0.62
C TRP A 86 4.96 -10.74 0.42
N VAL A 87 3.67 -10.95 0.16
CA VAL A 87 2.64 -10.95 1.19
C VAL A 87 3.03 -12.10 2.13
N PHE A 88 3.86 -11.81 3.12
CA PHE A 88 4.04 -12.74 4.23
C PHE A 88 2.79 -12.64 5.09
N LEU A 89 1.89 -13.57 4.78
CA LEU A 89 0.80 -14.03 5.60
C LEU A 89 1.38 -14.35 7.00
N LEU A 90 1.20 -13.46 7.97
CA LEU A 90 1.18 -13.89 9.37
C LEU A 90 -0.24 -14.40 9.62
N PHE A 91 -0.48 -15.68 9.31
CA PHE A 91 -1.33 -16.49 10.17
C PHE A 91 -0.39 -17.03 11.26
N LEU A 92 -0.66 -16.59 12.50
CA LEU A 92 0.06 -16.84 13.76
C LEU A 92 1.27 -15.93 14.02
#